data_AF-A0A6G3BUM5-F1
#
_entry.id   AF-A0A6G3BUM5-F1
#
_cell.length_a   1.000
_cell.length_b   1.000
_cell.length_c   1.000
_cell.angle_alpha   90.00
_cell.angle_beta   90.00
_cell.angle_gamma   90.00
#
_symmetry.space_group_name_H-M   'P 1'
#
loop_
_entity.id
_entity.type
_entity.pdbx_description
1 polymer ?
#
loop_
_entity_poly.entity_id
_entity_poly.type
_entity_poly.pdbx_seq_one_letter_code
_entity_poly.pdbx_strand_id
1 'polypeptide(L)'
;MKELAGRLTALDPDAGAAVRVIAYFDRLAESRAGVEALVRGAAVLAGCPARLVDPERRVQVRVEADGTRRDVDAPTDPAWPSAALSPGGAGALWLERGAPGSLPATGREVRSTDLAEPVAPSVVDAVILERAAGAVRLVLDRTRGRAPADDPALVETLLDGTAPERARLHAARRLGLDPTAPARAVAPLNGRPGVIPADAETAPLAGRTAAEAPLRPRTGRTSQAAAPHPAGVHGTASIDGAATSVASPRPDDPGSALPPQADEPTRPAAQAAPGLRTGAGTHPVTAQAAVRPRTGPSAGPATAVTGLRPAPSGPGLPAGRLGVGPAVPVLELPRSWAEARTALRFTAEGTPQDPGPQVVHAEELGGIALLADLVAPGSEPPPDVRALEAAAAKAPWLPATLHAVASTGSLRAAAAGINVHHSTLQDRLTHAEHLLGWPLRTPQGRLRLQLALAMRRLARP
;
A
#
# COMPACT_ATOMS: atom_id res chain seq x y z
N MET A 1 -20.69 -43.75 -12.15
CA MET A 1 -19.48 -43.77 -13.01
C MET A 1 -19.38 -44.99 -13.93
N LYS A 2 -19.18 -46.23 -13.44
CA LYS A 2 -18.94 -47.40 -14.32
C LYS A 2 -20.00 -47.60 -15.43
N GLU A 3 -21.28 -47.51 -15.09
CA GLU A 3 -22.40 -47.64 -16.03
C GLU A 3 -22.44 -46.51 -17.08
N LEU A 4 -22.11 -45.29 -16.67
CA LEU A 4 -22.01 -44.12 -17.55
C LEU A 4 -20.86 -44.27 -18.55
N ALA A 5 -19.69 -44.73 -18.09
CA ALA A 5 -18.53 -44.99 -18.95
C ALA A 5 -18.80 -46.12 -19.96
N GLY A 6 -19.55 -47.16 -19.58
CA GLY A 6 -19.98 -48.23 -20.49
C GLY A 6 -20.91 -47.71 -21.59
N ARG A 7 -21.93 -46.94 -21.22
CA ARG A 7 -22.88 -46.32 -22.17
C ARG A 7 -22.22 -45.30 -23.10
N LEU A 8 -21.23 -44.52 -22.59
CA LEU A 8 -20.45 -43.61 -23.42
C LEU A 8 -19.50 -44.34 -24.38
N THR A 9 -18.82 -45.41 -23.94
CA THR A 9 -17.90 -46.18 -24.82
C THR A 9 -18.64 -46.79 -26.03
N ALA A 10 -19.93 -47.10 -25.90
CA ALA A 10 -20.77 -47.59 -27.00
C ALA A 10 -21.20 -46.50 -28.01
N LEU A 11 -21.00 -45.22 -27.68
CA LEU A 11 -21.30 -44.07 -28.54
C LEU A 11 -20.01 -43.44 -29.10
N ASP A 12 -19.00 -43.32 -28.25
CA ASP A 12 -17.67 -42.76 -28.55
C ASP A 12 -16.63 -43.46 -27.66
N PRO A 13 -15.68 -44.23 -28.23
CA PRO A 13 -14.67 -44.96 -27.46
C PRO A 13 -13.66 -44.02 -26.76
N ASP A 14 -13.38 -42.84 -27.31
CA ASP A 14 -12.45 -41.85 -26.77
C ASP A 14 -13.08 -41.09 -25.61
N ALA A 15 -14.35 -40.69 -25.73
CA ALA A 15 -15.12 -40.16 -24.59
C ALA A 15 -15.24 -41.20 -23.46
N GLY A 16 -15.45 -42.48 -23.82
CA GLY A 16 -15.41 -43.60 -22.89
C GLY A 16 -14.06 -43.75 -22.18
N ALA A 17 -12.95 -43.55 -22.90
CA ALA A 17 -11.59 -43.58 -22.34
C ALA A 17 -11.32 -42.39 -21.42
N ALA A 18 -11.67 -41.17 -21.82
CA ALA A 18 -11.54 -39.96 -21.01
C ALA A 18 -12.24 -40.08 -19.65
N VAL A 19 -13.47 -40.60 -19.61
CA VAL A 19 -14.20 -40.82 -18.34
C VAL A 19 -13.51 -41.88 -17.46
N ARG A 20 -12.86 -42.90 -18.04
CA ARG A 20 -12.05 -43.87 -17.29
C ARG A 20 -10.78 -43.24 -16.71
N VAL A 21 -10.12 -42.36 -17.46
CA VAL A 21 -8.93 -41.60 -17.01
C VAL A 21 -9.28 -40.68 -15.84
N ILE A 22 -10.35 -39.90 -15.95
CA ILE A 22 -10.86 -39.04 -14.85
C ILE A 22 -11.10 -39.87 -13.60
N ALA A 23 -11.92 -40.94 -13.71
CA ALA A 23 -12.23 -41.82 -12.59
C ALA A 23 -11.04 -42.65 -12.07
N TYR A 24 -9.89 -42.67 -12.75
CA TYR A 24 -8.67 -43.28 -12.27
C TYR A 24 -7.85 -42.29 -11.43
N PHE A 25 -7.60 -41.09 -11.96
CA PHE A 25 -6.87 -40.05 -11.23
C PHE A 25 -7.62 -39.53 -10.01
N ASP A 26 -8.95 -39.47 -10.05
CA ASP A 26 -9.77 -39.10 -8.88
C ASP A 26 -9.55 -40.09 -7.73
N ARG A 27 -9.54 -41.40 -8.01
CA ARG A 27 -9.23 -42.44 -6.99
C ARG A 27 -7.79 -42.37 -6.48
N LEU A 28 -6.82 -42.02 -7.31
CA LEU A 28 -5.44 -41.78 -6.86
C LEU A 28 -5.33 -40.53 -5.97
N ALA A 29 -6.09 -39.48 -6.26
CA ALA A 29 -6.15 -38.26 -5.45
C ALA A 29 -6.85 -38.50 -4.09
N GLU A 30 -7.99 -39.21 -4.09
CA GLU A 30 -8.73 -39.64 -2.90
C GLU A 30 -7.87 -40.50 -1.97
N SER A 31 -7.18 -41.51 -2.51
CA SER A 31 -6.27 -42.40 -1.78
C SER A 31 -4.94 -41.75 -1.38
N ARG A 32 -4.71 -40.47 -1.72
CA ARG A 32 -3.50 -39.69 -1.43
C ARG A 32 -2.22 -40.35 -2.00
N ALA A 33 -2.31 -40.91 -3.20
CA ALA A 33 -1.18 -41.50 -3.90
C ALA A 33 -0.02 -40.49 -4.05
N GLY A 34 1.22 -40.99 -3.92
CA GLY A 34 2.42 -40.16 -4.07
C GLY A 34 2.65 -39.69 -5.52
N VAL A 35 3.51 -38.67 -5.68
CA VAL A 35 3.83 -38.07 -6.99
C VAL A 35 4.23 -39.11 -8.04
N GLU A 36 5.07 -40.08 -7.67
CA GLU A 36 5.52 -41.13 -8.58
C GLU A 36 4.35 -42.03 -9.07
N ALA A 37 3.38 -42.33 -8.20
CA ALA A 37 2.21 -43.13 -8.59
C ALA A 37 1.30 -42.39 -9.58
N LEU A 38 1.23 -41.06 -9.50
CA LEU A 38 0.51 -40.22 -10.47
C LEU A 38 1.23 -40.17 -11.82
N VAL A 39 2.55 -39.98 -11.84
CA VAL A 39 3.35 -40.01 -13.08
C VAL A 39 3.32 -41.41 -13.73
N ARG A 40 3.38 -42.47 -12.91
CA ARG A 40 3.20 -43.86 -13.35
C ARG A 40 1.81 -44.10 -13.96
N GLY A 41 0.77 -43.56 -13.33
CA GLY A 41 -0.58 -43.57 -13.87
C GLY A 41 -0.67 -42.92 -15.25
N ALA A 42 0.01 -41.78 -15.46
CA ALA A 42 0.05 -41.11 -16.75
C ALA A 42 0.79 -41.95 -17.82
N ALA A 43 1.96 -42.50 -17.50
CA ALA A 43 2.74 -43.32 -18.44
C ALA A 43 1.98 -44.58 -18.89
N VAL A 44 1.40 -45.32 -17.94
CA VAL A 44 0.67 -46.57 -18.21
C VAL A 44 -0.64 -46.31 -18.98
N LEU A 45 -1.35 -45.21 -18.71
CA LEU A 45 -2.58 -44.86 -19.43
C LEU A 45 -2.32 -44.30 -20.84
N ALA A 46 -1.19 -43.59 -21.04
CA ALA A 46 -0.81 -43.02 -22.33
C ALA A 46 -0.05 -44.02 -23.23
N GLY A 47 0.45 -45.13 -22.68
CA GLY A 47 1.23 -46.13 -23.41
C GLY A 47 2.63 -45.66 -23.82
N CYS A 48 3.10 -44.55 -23.25
CA CYS A 48 4.39 -43.93 -23.55
C CYS A 48 5.05 -43.40 -22.26
N PRO A 49 6.35 -43.09 -22.26
CA PRO A 49 7.00 -42.57 -21.06
C PRO A 49 6.41 -41.22 -20.63
N ALA A 50 6.18 -41.04 -19.33
CA ALA A 50 5.75 -39.77 -18.76
C ALA A 50 6.86 -39.17 -17.89
N ARG A 51 7.07 -37.86 -18.01
CA ARG A 51 8.11 -37.14 -17.27
C ARG A 51 7.54 -35.91 -16.58
N LEU A 52 7.73 -35.85 -15.27
CA LEU A 52 7.51 -34.67 -14.44
C LEU A 52 8.84 -33.96 -14.20
N VAL A 53 8.89 -32.66 -14.48
CA VAL A 53 10.00 -31.78 -14.06
C VAL A 53 9.41 -30.53 -13.41
N ASP A 54 9.84 -30.25 -12.19
CA ASP A 54 9.54 -29.02 -11.45
C ASP A 54 10.88 -28.49 -10.89
N PRO A 55 11.51 -27.50 -11.56
CA PRO A 55 12.82 -26.99 -11.16
C PRO A 55 12.75 -26.16 -9.87
N GLU A 56 11.63 -25.45 -9.64
CA GLU A 56 11.37 -24.68 -8.41
C GLU A 56 11.37 -25.61 -7.19
N ARG A 57 10.73 -26.79 -7.33
CA ARG A 57 10.69 -27.81 -6.28
C ARG A 57 11.83 -28.83 -6.40
N ARG A 58 12.73 -28.76 -7.40
CA ARG A 58 13.75 -29.80 -7.64
C ARG A 58 13.15 -31.21 -7.64
N VAL A 59 11.99 -31.38 -8.26
CA VAL A 59 11.32 -32.67 -8.43
C VAL A 59 11.47 -33.10 -9.88
N GLN A 60 12.06 -34.27 -10.08
CA GLN A 60 12.21 -34.87 -11.39
C GLN A 60 11.84 -36.35 -11.26
N VAL A 61 10.88 -36.80 -12.06
CA VAL A 61 10.40 -38.18 -12.07
C VAL A 61 10.09 -38.55 -13.50
N ARG A 62 10.76 -39.56 -14.05
CA ARG A 62 10.45 -40.16 -15.35
C ARG A 62 10.04 -41.61 -15.15
N VAL A 63 8.93 -41.99 -15.76
CA VAL A 63 8.38 -43.35 -15.70
C VAL A 63 8.13 -43.84 -17.12
N GLU A 64 8.64 -45.01 -17.45
CA GLU A 64 8.47 -45.67 -18.74
C GLU A 64 7.05 -46.24 -18.88
N ALA A 65 6.64 -46.63 -20.09
CA ALA A 65 5.29 -47.14 -20.38
C ALA A 65 4.90 -48.42 -19.61
N ASP A 66 5.89 -49.20 -19.16
CA ASP A 66 5.70 -50.39 -18.30
C ASP A 66 5.48 -50.03 -16.81
N GLY A 67 5.54 -48.74 -16.47
CA GLY A 67 5.42 -48.23 -15.11
C GLY A 67 6.71 -48.26 -14.30
N THR A 68 7.86 -48.62 -14.89
CA THR A 68 9.17 -48.57 -14.23
C THR A 68 9.72 -47.15 -14.18
N ARG A 69 10.21 -46.75 -13.01
CA ARG A 69 10.90 -45.46 -12.85
C ARG A 69 12.31 -45.54 -13.43
N ARG A 70 12.74 -44.49 -14.13
CA ARG A 70 14.14 -44.26 -14.48
C ARG A 70 14.56 -42.83 -14.14
N ASP A 71 15.61 -42.69 -13.35
CA ASP A 71 16.22 -41.38 -13.11
C ASP A 71 17.23 -41.10 -14.24
N VAL A 72 16.84 -40.26 -15.20
CA VAL A 72 17.66 -39.87 -16.36
C VAL A 72 17.60 -38.35 -16.54
N ASP A 73 18.76 -37.70 -16.46
CA ASP A 73 18.97 -36.28 -16.76
C ASP A 73 19.16 -36.06 -18.27
N ALA A 74 18.09 -36.30 -19.03
CA ALA A 74 18.01 -35.91 -20.43
C ALA A 74 17.22 -34.59 -20.59
N PRO A 75 17.49 -33.75 -21.59
CA PRO A 75 16.61 -32.62 -21.90
C PRO A 75 15.17 -33.05 -22.21
N THR A 76 14.19 -32.19 -21.92
CA THR A 76 12.80 -32.32 -22.40
C THR A 76 12.68 -31.75 -23.81
N ASP A 77 12.10 -32.51 -24.73
CA ASP A 77 11.79 -32.01 -26.08
C ASP A 77 10.55 -31.08 -26.02
N PRO A 78 10.60 -29.85 -26.54
CA PRO A 78 9.45 -28.95 -26.60
C PRO A 78 8.33 -29.44 -27.54
N ALA A 79 8.58 -30.41 -28.42
CA ALA A 79 7.56 -31.01 -29.29
C ALA A 79 6.64 -32.02 -28.57
N TRP A 80 7.00 -32.45 -27.36
CA TRP A 80 6.21 -33.43 -26.60
C TRP A 80 4.94 -32.82 -25.99
N PRO A 81 3.76 -33.50 -26.09
CA PRO A 81 2.55 -33.08 -25.39
C PRO A 81 2.79 -32.88 -23.90
N SER A 82 2.36 -31.74 -23.38
CA SER A 82 2.62 -31.36 -21.98
C SER A 82 1.52 -30.53 -21.34
N ALA A 83 1.49 -30.54 -20.00
CA ALA A 83 0.64 -29.68 -19.20
C ALA A 83 1.45 -29.06 -18.04
N ALA A 84 1.38 -27.73 -17.92
CA ALA A 84 1.97 -27.01 -16.80
C ALA A 84 1.24 -27.33 -15.49
N LEU A 85 1.98 -27.50 -14.40
CA LEU A 85 1.42 -27.78 -13.08
C LEU A 85 0.67 -26.55 -12.51
N SER A 86 1.11 -25.34 -12.87
CA SER A 86 0.49 -24.07 -12.52
C SER A 86 0.56 -23.07 -13.68
N PRO A 87 -0.42 -22.17 -13.85
CA PRO A 87 -0.37 -21.13 -14.87
C PRO A 87 0.89 -20.27 -14.71
N GLY A 88 1.74 -20.24 -15.75
CA GLY A 88 3.00 -19.47 -15.76
C GLY A 88 4.14 -20.03 -14.90
N GLY A 89 3.99 -21.19 -14.26
CA GLY A 89 5.05 -21.83 -13.47
C GLY A 89 6.03 -22.64 -14.33
N ALA A 90 7.26 -22.84 -13.85
CA ALA A 90 8.30 -23.56 -14.59
C ALA A 90 8.16 -25.10 -14.52
N GLY A 91 7.25 -25.63 -13.68
CA GLY A 91 7.01 -27.06 -13.55
C GLY A 91 5.90 -27.58 -14.48
N ALA A 92 6.16 -28.69 -15.17
CA ALA A 92 5.20 -29.34 -16.07
C ALA A 92 5.33 -30.88 -16.08
N LEU A 93 4.33 -31.53 -16.67
CA LEU A 93 4.28 -32.95 -16.98
C LEU A 93 4.28 -33.11 -18.51
N TRP A 94 5.15 -33.96 -19.05
CA TRP A 94 5.28 -34.29 -20.47
C TRP A 94 4.95 -35.76 -20.73
N LEU A 95 4.41 -36.06 -21.90
CA LEU A 95 4.31 -37.42 -22.48
C LEU A 95 5.31 -37.52 -23.64
N GLU A 96 6.27 -38.44 -23.56
CA GLU A 96 7.38 -38.58 -24.53
C GLU A 96 6.93 -39.29 -25.83
N ARG A 97 5.89 -38.76 -26.50
CA ARG A 97 5.40 -39.24 -27.79
C ARG A 97 6.28 -38.72 -28.93
N GLY A 98 6.57 -39.58 -29.90
CA GLY A 98 7.38 -39.23 -31.08
C GLY A 98 8.90 -39.26 -30.86
N ALA A 99 9.38 -39.57 -29.65
CA ALA A 99 10.80 -39.83 -29.42
C ALA A 99 11.26 -41.10 -30.18
N PRO A 100 12.45 -41.12 -30.82
CA PRO A 100 12.92 -42.22 -31.68
C PRO A 100 13.36 -43.49 -30.92
N GLY A 101 12.66 -43.84 -29.83
CA GLY A 101 12.89 -45.03 -29.01
C GLY A 101 11.63 -45.84 -28.66
N SER A 102 10.42 -45.37 -29.00
CA SER A 102 9.17 -46.10 -28.76
C SER A 102 8.89 -47.16 -29.83
N LEU A 103 9.73 -48.20 -29.92
CA LEU A 103 9.42 -49.40 -30.69
C LEU A 103 8.39 -50.26 -29.93
N PRO A 104 7.30 -50.72 -30.58
CA PRO A 104 6.38 -51.68 -29.96
C PRO A 104 7.06 -53.04 -29.77
N ALA A 105 6.75 -53.72 -28.66
CA ALA A 105 7.30 -55.03 -28.31
C ALA A 105 6.68 -56.20 -29.12
N THR A 106 6.67 -56.09 -30.44
CA THR A 106 6.35 -57.19 -31.37
C THR A 106 7.26 -57.07 -32.59
N GLY A 107 8.15 -58.06 -32.77
CA GLY A 107 9.16 -58.04 -33.82
C GLY A 107 8.55 -58.07 -35.23
N ARG A 108 8.66 -56.95 -35.93
CA ARG A 108 8.58 -56.89 -37.39
C ARG A 108 9.51 -55.79 -37.89
N GLU A 109 10.54 -56.15 -38.64
CA GLU A 109 11.40 -55.18 -39.30
C GLU A 109 10.57 -54.36 -40.30
N VAL A 110 10.59 -53.05 -40.14
CA VAL A 110 10.08 -52.10 -41.13
C VAL A 110 11.24 -51.19 -41.51
N ARG A 111 11.50 -51.07 -42.81
CA ARG A 111 12.63 -50.33 -43.36
C ARG A 111 12.51 -48.83 -43.09
N SER A 112 13.65 -48.19 -42.89
CA SER A 112 13.77 -46.75 -42.74
C SER A 112 13.50 -45.99 -44.05
N THR A 113 12.25 -45.60 -44.29
CA THR A 113 11.86 -44.40 -45.06
C THR A 113 10.37 -44.16 -44.91
N ASP A 114 9.97 -43.51 -43.81
CA ASP A 114 8.76 -42.70 -43.76
C ASP A 114 9.03 -41.57 -42.78
N LEU A 115 8.77 -40.33 -43.21
CA LEU A 115 8.86 -39.17 -42.32
C LEU A 115 7.71 -39.29 -41.32
N ALA A 116 8.04 -39.42 -40.03
CA ALA A 116 7.04 -39.64 -38.99
C ALA A 116 5.97 -38.54 -39.04
N GLU A 117 4.74 -38.92 -39.43
CA GLU A 117 3.62 -37.98 -39.44
C GLU A 117 3.42 -37.42 -38.02
N PRO A 118 3.16 -36.11 -37.88
CA PRO A 118 2.92 -35.50 -36.58
C PRO A 118 1.64 -36.10 -35.98
N VAL A 119 1.81 -37.01 -35.03
CA VAL A 119 0.73 -37.71 -34.34
C VAL A 119 -0.21 -36.67 -33.73
N ALA A 120 -1.43 -36.58 -34.26
CA ALA A 120 -2.43 -35.64 -33.79
C ALA A 120 -2.68 -35.83 -32.28
N PRO A 121 -2.84 -34.74 -31.50
CA PRO A 121 -3.02 -34.84 -30.06
C PRO A 121 -4.29 -35.64 -29.74
N SER A 122 -4.15 -36.78 -29.06
CA SER A 122 -5.30 -37.56 -28.65
C SER A 122 -6.07 -36.80 -27.57
N VAL A 123 -7.40 -36.76 -27.67
CA VAL A 123 -8.27 -36.23 -26.62
C VAL A 123 -8.00 -36.95 -25.29
N VAL A 124 -7.66 -38.24 -25.34
CA VAL A 124 -7.30 -39.04 -24.16
C VAL A 124 -5.98 -38.55 -23.54
N ASP A 125 -4.97 -38.16 -24.32
CA ASP A 125 -3.73 -37.59 -23.78
C ASP A 125 -3.97 -36.25 -23.09
N ALA A 126 -4.78 -35.38 -23.70
CA ALA A 126 -5.11 -34.09 -23.11
C ALA A 126 -5.77 -34.26 -21.74
N VAL A 127 -6.70 -35.22 -21.62
CA VAL A 127 -7.33 -35.58 -20.35
C VAL A 127 -6.34 -36.26 -19.38
N ILE A 128 -5.44 -37.14 -19.84
CA ILE A 128 -4.39 -37.72 -18.98
C ILE A 128 -3.51 -36.61 -18.40
N LEU A 129 -3.00 -35.72 -19.25
CA LEU A 129 -2.14 -34.60 -18.87
C LEU A 129 -2.84 -33.64 -17.90
N GLU A 130 -4.08 -33.22 -18.19
CA GLU A 130 -4.85 -32.33 -17.32
C GLU A 130 -5.10 -32.95 -15.93
N ARG A 131 -5.61 -34.19 -15.89
CA ARG A 131 -5.94 -34.87 -14.63
C ARG A 131 -4.69 -35.23 -13.83
N ALA A 132 -3.63 -35.69 -14.48
CA ALA A 132 -2.36 -36.00 -13.83
C ALA A 132 -1.67 -34.74 -13.31
N ALA A 133 -1.54 -33.66 -14.10
CA ALA A 133 -0.93 -32.41 -13.66
C ALA A 133 -1.73 -31.77 -12.50
N GLY A 134 -3.06 -31.80 -12.57
CA GLY A 134 -3.93 -31.34 -11.49
C GLY A 134 -3.74 -32.12 -10.19
N ALA A 135 -3.69 -33.46 -10.27
CA ALA A 135 -3.44 -34.31 -9.11
C ALA A 135 -2.01 -34.14 -8.55
N VAL A 136 -1.00 -34.05 -9.42
CA VAL A 136 0.40 -33.82 -9.03
C VAL A 136 0.57 -32.49 -8.33
N ARG A 137 -0.06 -31.40 -8.81
CA ARG A 137 -0.12 -30.12 -8.08
C ARG A 137 -0.66 -30.30 -6.67
N LEU A 138 -1.82 -30.94 -6.50
CA LEU A 138 -2.43 -31.16 -5.20
C LEU A 138 -1.53 -31.95 -4.23
N VAL A 139 -0.77 -32.93 -4.74
CA VAL A 139 0.20 -33.69 -3.93
C VAL A 139 1.45 -32.86 -3.62
N LEU A 140 2.00 -32.09 -4.57
CA LEU A 140 3.19 -31.24 -4.35
C LEU A 140 2.90 -30.09 -3.38
N ASP A 141 1.71 -29.49 -3.45
CA ASP A 141 1.28 -28.42 -2.53
C ASP A 141 1.05 -28.96 -1.11
N ARG A 142 0.52 -30.20 -0.98
CA ARG A 142 0.34 -30.88 0.31
C ARG A 142 1.64 -31.39 0.93
N THR A 143 2.50 -32.05 0.15
CA THR A 143 3.67 -32.79 0.68
C THR A 143 4.86 -31.90 1.01
N ARG A 144 5.00 -30.74 0.35
CA ARG A 144 6.08 -29.79 0.69
C ARG A 144 5.66 -28.61 1.56
N GLY A 145 4.37 -28.52 1.87
CA GLY A 145 3.79 -27.34 2.48
C GLY A 145 4.05 -26.13 1.59
N ARG A 146 3.14 -25.86 0.66
CA ARG A 146 2.96 -24.47 0.22
C ARG A 146 2.45 -23.69 1.44
N ALA A 147 3.41 -23.28 2.27
CA ALA A 147 3.30 -22.09 3.09
C ALA A 147 2.59 -21.06 2.21
N PRO A 148 1.46 -20.48 2.66
CA PRO A 148 0.84 -19.39 1.93
C PRO A 148 1.90 -18.33 1.60
N ALA A 149 1.69 -17.53 0.56
CA ALA A 149 2.49 -16.32 0.39
C ALA A 149 2.41 -15.42 1.66
N ASP A 150 1.38 -15.64 2.48
CA ASP A 150 1.12 -15.06 3.80
C ASP A 150 1.31 -16.08 4.96
N ASP A 151 2.39 -16.88 4.97
CA ASP A 151 2.71 -17.72 6.14
C ASP A 151 3.08 -16.82 7.34
N PRO A 152 2.24 -16.76 8.39
CA PRO A 152 2.41 -15.79 9.46
C PRO A 152 3.72 -15.99 10.22
N ALA A 153 4.18 -17.23 10.40
CA ALA A 153 5.43 -17.49 11.11
C ALA A 153 6.65 -17.01 10.32
N LEU A 154 6.59 -17.04 8.99
CA LEU A 154 7.64 -16.49 8.13
C LEU A 154 7.62 -14.97 8.11
N VAL A 155 6.44 -14.35 8.08
CA VAL A 155 6.33 -12.88 8.19
C VAL A 155 6.82 -12.42 9.57
N GLU A 156 6.38 -13.05 10.65
CA GLU A 156 6.86 -12.76 12.02
C GLU A 156 8.39 -12.93 12.12
N THR A 157 8.95 -14.01 11.59
CA THR A 157 10.42 -14.22 11.53
C THR A 157 11.13 -13.11 10.74
N LEU A 158 10.55 -12.67 9.61
CA LEU A 158 11.14 -11.63 8.75
C LEU A 158 11.11 -10.24 9.41
N LEU A 159 10.05 -9.94 10.18
CA LEU A 159 9.89 -8.66 10.87
C LEU A 159 10.55 -8.63 12.25
N ASP A 160 11.02 -9.77 12.77
CA ASP A 160 11.79 -9.85 14.02
C ASP A 160 13.24 -9.39 13.81
N GLY A 161 13.57 -8.23 14.40
CA GLY A 161 14.92 -7.68 14.41
C GLY A 161 15.95 -8.54 15.17
N THR A 162 15.50 -9.35 16.13
CA THR A 162 16.34 -10.22 16.95
C THR A 162 16.64 -11.57 16.28
N ALA A 163 15.84 -11.98 15.30
CA ALA A 163 16.07 -13.19 14.52
C ALA A 163 17.41 -13.15 13.76
N PRO A 164 18.11 -14.28 13.59
CA PRO A 164 19.32 -14.33 12.78
C PRO A 164 19.06 -13.92 11.33
N GLU A 165 19.95 -13.13 10.73
CA GLU A 165 19.81 -12.64 9.34
C GLU A 165 19.58 -13.78 8.33
N ARG A 166 20.24 -14.92 8.51
CA ARG A 166 20.04 -16.13 7.69
C ARG A 166 18.60 -16.66 7.76
N ALA A 167 17.95 -16.57 8.91
CA ALA A 167 16.55 -16.97 9.08
C ALA A 167 15.61 -15.97 8.39
N ARG A 168 15.87 -14.65 8.51
CA ARG A 168 15.13 -13.61 7.77
C ARG A 168 15.25 -13.76 6.25
N LEU A 169 16.45 -13.97 5.72
CA LEU A 169 16.67 -14.22 4.29
C LEU A 169 15.99 -15.51 3.81
N HIS A 170 15.95 -16.55 4.65
CA HIS A 170 15.20 -17.76 4.34
C HIS A 170 13.69 -17.49 4.28
N ALA A 171 13.15 -16.77 5.27
CA ALA A 171 11.75 -16.38 5.31
C ALA A 171 11.35 -15.51 4.11
N ALA A 172 12.12 -14.48 3.76
CA ALA A 172 11.88 -13.64 2.59
C ALA A 172 11.81 -14.44 1.28
N ARG A 173 12.79 -15.33 1.04
CA ARG A 173 12.79 -16.20 -0.15
C ARG A 173 11.60 -17.16 -0.17
N ARG A 174 11.16 -17.65 1.00
CA ARG A 174 9.98 -18.51 1.15
C ARG A 174 8.67 -17.77 0.91
N LEU A 175 8.60 -16.48 1.23
CA LEU A 175 7.49 -15.56 0.95
C LEU A 175 7.49 -15.03 -0.50
N GLY A 176 8.50 -15.38 -1.30
CA GLY A 176 8.63 -14.91 -2.69
C GLY A 176 9.11 -13.46 -2.85
N LEU A 177 9.65 -12.86 -1.78
CA LEU A 177 10.23 -11.51 -1.83
C LEU A 177 11.63 -11.56 -2.47
N ASP A 178 11.88 -10.68 -3.43
CA ASP A 178 13.23 -10.42 -3.94
C ASP A 178 14.05 -9.66 -2.88
N PRO A 179 15.17 -10.21 -2.36
CA PRO A 179 16.00 -9.53 -1.37
C PRO A 179 16.61 -8.20 -1.83
N THR A 180 16.66 -7.95 -3.15
CA THR A 180 17.21 -6.73 -3.77
C THR A 180 16.15 -5.66 -4.02
N ALA A 181 14.86 -6.04 -4.04
CA ALA A 181 13.76 -5.11 -4.22
C ALA A 181 13.36 -4.45 -2.88
N PRO A 182 12.96 -3.16 -2.89
CA PRO A 182 12.44 -2.51 -1.70
C PRO A 182 11.04 -3.03 -1.33
N ALA A 183 10.80 -3.21 -0.03
CA ALA A 183 9.54 -3.66 0.53
C ALA A 183 9.13 -2.79 1.73
N ARG A 184 7.83 -2.79 2.05
CA ARG A 184 7.24 -2.06 3.18
C ARG A 184 6.57 -3.06 4.12
N ALA A 185 6.75 -2.90 5.43
CA ALA A 185 5.95 -3.61 6.41
C ALA A 185 4.60 -2.89 6.61
N VAL A 186 3.52 -3.64 6.83
CA VAL A 186 2.18 -3.11 7.08
C VAL A 186 1.60 -3.66 8.38
N ALA A 187 1.09 -2.75 9.22
CA ALA A 187 0.58 -3.00 10.56
C ALA A 187 -0.93 -2.69 10.64
N PRO A 188 -1.82 -3.66 10.34
CA PRO A 188 -3.25 -3.51 10.54
C PRO A 188 -3.62 -3.61 12.02
N LEU A 189 -4.68 -2.91 12.45
CA LEU A 189 -5.15 -2.94 13.85
C LEU A 189 -5.65 -4.32 14.28
N ASN A 190 -6.51 -4.92 13.47
CA ASN A 190 -7.23 -6.17 13.77
C ASN A 190 -6.77 -7.32 12.85
N GLY A 191 -5.54 -7.22 12.32
CA GLY A 191 -5.01 -8.16 11.33
C GLY A 191 -3.63 -8.68 11.73
N ARG A 192 -3.06 -9.52 10.87
CA ARG A 192 -1.69 -10.00 11.01
C ARG A 192 -0.70 -8.99 10.42
N PRO A 193 0.57 -8.99 10.87
CA PRO A 193 1.63 -8.28 10.17
C PRO A 193 1.67 -8.71 8.69
N GLY A 194 1.98 -7.78 7.80
CA GLY A 194 2.17 -8.06 6.37
C GLY A 194 3.40 -7.38 5.82
N VAL A 195 3.81 -7.81 4.62
CA VAL A 195 4.86 -7.16 3.82
C VAL A 195 4.33 -6.98 2.41
N ILE A 196 4.49 -5.78 1.86
CA ILE A 196 4.13 -5.46 0.47
C ILE A 196 5.39 -5.00 -0.29
N PRO A 197 5.52 -5.30 -1.60
CA PRO A 197 6.53 -4.66 -2.45
C PRO A 197 6.31 -3.13 -2.46
N ALA A 198 7.38 -2.33 -2.44
CA ALA A 198 7.24 -0.88 -2.42
C ALA A 198 6.51 -0.34 -3.67
N ASP A 199 6.65 -1.02 -4.81
CA ASP A 199 6.06 -0.63 -6.10
C ASP A 199 4.59 -1.03 -6.25
N ALA A 200 4.06 -1.89 -5.36
CA ALA A 200 2.70 -2.41 -5.45
C ALA A 200 1.62 -1.32 -5.29
N GLU A 201 1.99 -0.18 -4.71
CA GLU A 201 1.12 0.97 -4.48
C GLU A 201 1.24 2.04 -5.60
N THR A 202 2.27 1.94 -6.45
CA THR A 202 2.62 2.99 -7.44
C THR A 202 1.98 2.77 -8.82
N ALA A 203 1.13 1.75 -9.00
CA ALA A 203 0.42 1.51 -10.26
C ALA A 203 -0.57 2.65 -10.57
N PRO A 204 -0.34 3.49 -11.59
CA PRO A 204 -1.24 4.59 -11.88
C PRO A 204 -2.57 4.06 -12.41
N LEU A 205 -3.68 4.60 -11.92
CA LEU A 205 -5.03 4.37 -12.48
C LEU A 205 -5.17 5.08 -13.85
N ALA A 206 -4.49 4.54 -14.85
CA ALA A 206 -4.60 4.97 -16.23
C ALA A 206 -5.95 4.51 -16.83
N GLY A 207 -6.85 5.48 -17.06
CA GLY A 207 -7.87 5.35 -18.11
C GLY A 207 -9.05 4.41 -17.84
N ARG A 208 -9.88 4.71 -16.84
CA ARG A 208 -11.32 4.35 -16.87
C ARG A 208 -12.21 5.55 -16.58
N THR A 209 -12.39 6.39 -17.59
CA THR A 209 -13.42 7.44 -17.59
C THR A 209 -14.80 6.80 -17.62
N ALA A 210 -15.49 6.79 -16.48
CA ALA A 210 -16.92 6.52 -16.41
C ALA A 210 -17.70 7.70 -17.00
N ALA A 211 -17.83 7.72 -18.33
CA ALA A 211 -18.66 8.66 -19.05
C ALA A 211 -20.06 8.07 -19.24
N GLU A 212 -20.90 8.11 -18.20
CA GLU A 212 -22.33 7.86 -18.34
C GLU A 212 -23.13 8.81 -17.42
N ALA A 213 -23.39 10.00 -17.96
CA ALA A 213 -24.34 10.96 -17.37
C ALA A 213 -25.66 10.88 -18.17
N PRO A 214 -26.85 10.93 -17.51
CA PRO A 214 -28.10 10.61 -18.19
C PRO A 214 -28.50 11.61 -19.27
N LEU A 215 -29.08 11.08 -20.34
CA LEU A 215 -29.63 11.81 -21.48
C LEU A 215 -30.64 12.88 -21.03
N ARG A 216 -30.41 14.16 -21.38
CA ARG A 216 -31.45 15.19 -21.46
C ARG A 216 -31.41 15.87 -22.84
N PRO A 217 -32.58 16.14 -23.46
CA PRO A 217 -32.65 16.49 -24.87
C PRO A 217 -32.15 17.91 -25.16
N ARG A 218 -31.53 18.06 -26.34
CA ARG A 218 -31.04 19.35 -26.87
C ARG A 218 -32.22 20.21 -27.33
N THR A 219 -32.46 21.35 -26.68
CA THR A 219 -33.12 22.47 -27.34
C THR A 219 -32.06 23.38 -27.96
N GLY A 220 -32.27 23.77 -29.23
CA GLY A 220 -31.27 24.45 -30.03
C GLY A 220 -30.95 25.86 -29.55
N ARG A 221 -29.70 26.28 -29.74
CA ARG A 221 -29.24 27.66 -29.58
C ARG A 221 -28.73 28.18 -30.92
N THR A 222 -29.57 28.91 -31.64
CA THR A 222 -29.11 29.79 -32.72
C THR A 222 -28.44 31.03 -32.15
N SER A 223 -27.58 31.66 -32.95
CA SER A 223 -26.65 32.71 -32.50
C SER A 223 -26.93 34.04 -33.19
N GLN A 224 -27.02 35.12 -32.40
CA GLN A 224 -26.93 36.55 -32.79
C GLN A 224 -27.11 37.41 -31.52
N ALA A 225 -26.77 38.70 -31.47
CA ALA A 225 -25.58 39.44 -31.94
C ALA A 225 -25.68 40.88 -31.39
N ALA A 226 -24.54 41.48 -31.04
CA ALA A 226 -24.31 42.93 -30.87
C ALA A 226 -25.15 43.76 -29.85
N ALA A 227 -24.56 44.90 -29.46
CA ALA A 227 -25.06 45.94 -28.54
C ALA A 227 -26.09 46.88 -29.26
N PRO A 228 -26.70 47.95 -28.65
CA PRO A 228 -26.27 48.72 -27.47
C PRO A 228 -27.35 49.26 -26.48
N HIS A 229 -26.90 50.08 -25.52
CA HIS A 229 -27.69 50.96 -24.62
C HIS A 229 -28.57 51.99 -25.37
N PRO A 230 -29.66 52.51 -24.76
CA PRO A 230 -29.57 53.80 -24.03
C PRO A 230 -30.51 54.06 -22.81
N ALA A 231 -30.00 54.89 -21.88
CA ALA A 231 -30.61 56.02 -21.13
C ALA A 231 -32.03 56.01 -20.48
N GLY A 232 -32.12 56.71 -19.32
CA GLY A 232 -33.34 57.16 -18.61
C GLY A 232 -33.31 56.76 -17.11
N VAL A 233 -32.94 57.57 -16.09
CA VAL A 233 -33.27 58.96 -15.64
C VAL A 233 -34.52 59.03 -14.74
N HIS A 234 -34.44 59.86 -13.68
CA HIS A 234 -35.33 60.03 -12.50
C HIS A 234 -35.17 58.98 -11.37
N GLY A 235 -35.14 59.32 -10.08
CA GLY A 235 -35.05 60.64 -9.46
C GLY A 235 -35.31 60.69 -7.93
N THR A 236 -34.34 61.23 -7.19
CA THR A 236 -34.46 62.14 -6.01
C THR A 236 -34.80 61.63 -4.58
N ALA A 237 -34.45 62.48 -3.60
CA ALA A 237 -34.46 62.34 -2.12
C ALA A 237 -33.38 61.40 -1.54
N SER A 238 -32.25 61.83 -0.95
CA SER A 238 -31.84 63.05 -0.21
C SER A 238 -32.30 63.12 1.26
N ILE A 239 -31.39 62.78 2.18
CA ILE A 239 -31.30 63.38 3.52
C ILE A 239 -29.82 63.49 3.93
N ASP A 240 -29.47 64.58 4.60
CA ASP A 240 -28.10 65.00 4.92
C ASP A 240 -27.52 64.35 6.20
N GLY A 241 -26.19 64.44 6.37
CA GLY A 241 -25.51 63.93 7.56
C GLY A 241 -23.98 63.99 7.49
N ALA A 242 -23.41 65.18 7.28
CA ALA A 242 -21.97 65.37 7.07
C ALA A 242 -21.09 65.10 8.32
N ALA A 243 -19.84 64.69 8.07
CA ALA A 243 -18.81 64.48 9.07
C ALA A 243 -17.85 65.67 9.20
N THR A 244 -17.21 65.83 10.36
CA THR A 244 -15.92 66.55 10.46
C THR A 244 -15.00 65.88 11.50
N SER A 245 -13.72 65.77 11.15
CA SER A 245 -12.61 65.30 12.00
C SER A 245 -11.79 66.51 12.49
N VAL A 246 -11.01 66.39 13.58
CA VAL A 246 -9.66 67.00 13.75
C VAL A 246 -8.99 66.54 15.06
N ALA A 247 -7.66 66.67 15.12
CA ALA A 247 -6.71 66.03 16.03
C ALA A 247 -6.50 66.68 17.43
N SER A 248 -5.73 65.98 18.28
CA SER A 248 -5.18 66.41 19.58
C SER A 248 -4.15 67.55 19.48
N PRO A 249 -3.79 68.18 20.62
CA PRO A 249 -2.44 67.91 21.18
C PRO A 249 -2.35 67.85 22.73
N ARG A 250 -1.16 67.45 23.21
CA ARG A 250 -0.59 67.57 24.59
C ARG A 250 -0.16 69.04 24.89
N PRO A 251 0.22 69.46 26.13
CA PRO A 251 0.92 68.74 27.22
C PRO A 251 0.29 69.00 28.63
N ASP A 252 0.92 68.90 29.82
CA ASP A 252 2.33 68.70 30.28
C ASP A 252 2.43 68.08 31.70
N ASP A 253 3.65 67.92 32.26
CA ASP A 253 3.96 67.45 33.64
C ASP A 253 5.16 68.27 34.23
N PRO A 254 5.21 68.63 35.54
CA PRO A 254 6.23 68.00 36.41
C PRO A 254 5.99 67.99 37.95
N GLY A 255 6.65 67.09 38.71
CA GLY A 255 6.79 67.27 40.19
C GLY A 255 7.45 66.15 41.03
N SER A 256 8.78 66.17 41.14
CA SER A 256 9.72 65.49 42.08
C SER A 256 9.26 64.82 43.40
N ALA A 257 9.84 63.65 43.76
CA ALA A 257 10.87 63.48 44.84
C ALA A 257 11.18 62.01 45.25
N LEU A 258 12.36 61.77 45.86
CA LEU A 258 12.98 60.47 46.28
C LEU A 258 13.63 60.61 47.69
N PRO A 259 14.52 59.71 48.19
CA PRO A 259 14.41 58.38 48.88
C PRO A 259 14.62 58.50 50.44
N PRO A 260 15.17 57.55 51.29
CA PRO A 260 16.45 56.76 51.25
C PRO A 260 16.30 55.22 51.56
N GLN A 261 17.14 54.22 51.18
CA GLN A 261 18.57 53.80 51.40
C GLN A 261 18.85 52.75 52.51
N ALA A 262 19.97 52.00 52.35
CA ALA A 262 20.60 50.93 53.18
C ALA A 262 20.02 49.48 53.08
N ASP A 263 20.80 48.38 53.05
CA ASP A 263 22.27 48.21 53.02
C ASP A 263 22.73 46.84 52.41
N GLU A 264 24.03 46.69 52.13
CA GLU A 264 24.70 45.48 51.56
C GLU A 264 25.01 44.38 52.61
N PRO A 265 25.43 43.13 52.25
CA PRO A 265 26.89 42.89 52.13
C PRO A 265 27.39 41.73 51.18
N THR A 266 28.43 42.05 50.39
CA THR A 266 29.77 41.41 50.34
C THR A 266 30.00 40.03 49.65
N ARG A 267 31.04 40.00 48.78
CA ARG A 267 31.68 38.81 48.14
C ARG A 267 32.93 38.33 48.92
N PRO A 268 33.49 37.15 48.59
CA PRO A 268 34.76 37.08 47.83
C PRO A 268 34.65 36.15 46.58
N ALA A 269 35.24 36.45 45.41
CA ALA A 269 36.66 36.31 45.01
C ALA A 269 37.15 34.84 44.88
N ALA A 270 38.01 34.41 43.93
CA ALA A 270 38.50 34.95 42.65
C ALA A 270 39.31 33.85 41.91
N GLN A 271 39.55 34.02 40.61
CA GLN A 271 40.61 33.45 39.71
C GLN A 271 39.99 33.10 38.33
N ALA A 272 40.63 33.24 37.17
CA ALA A 272 41.71 34.04 36.60
C ALA A 272 41.94 33.45 35.18
N ALA A 273 42.12 34.28 34.14
CA ALA A 273 42.37 33.83 32.75
C ALA A 273 43.89 33.54 32.52
N PRO A 274 44.42 33.20 31.31
CA PRO A 274 44.17 33.76 29.96
C PRO A 274 43.90 32.65 28.88
N GLY A 275 43.65 32.91 27.59
CA GLY A 275 43.60 34.15 26.79
C GLY A 275 44.55 34.08 25.57
N LEU A 276 44.02 34.15 24.34
CA LEU A 276 44.81 34.31 23.11
C LEU A 276 44.01 35.03 22.01
N ARG A 277 44.73 35.68 21.09
CA ARG A 277 44.28 36.92 20.41
C ARG A 277 43.87 36.74 18.95
N THR A 278 43.12 37.75 18.50
CA THR A 278 42.80 38.08 17.11
C THR A 278 44.03 38.28 16.22
N GLY A 279 43.86 37.98 14.92
CA GLY A 279 44.75 38.40 13.85
C GLY A 279 43.96 38.62 12.56
N ALA A 280 43.86 39.87 12.11
CA ALA A 280 43.28 40.22 10.81
C ALA A 280 44.41 40.41 9.78
N GLY A 281 44.18 40.01 8.53
CA GLY A 281 45.12 40.18 7.43
C GLY A 281 44.39 40.42 6.12
N THR A 282 44.63 41.58 5.50
CA THR A 282 44.01 42.03 4.26
C THR A 282 45.10 42.21 3.20
N HIS A 283 44.99 41.60 2.02
CA HIS A 283 45.63 42.08 0.78
C HIS A 283 44.91 41.54 -0.48
N PRO A 284 45.03 42.18 -1.67
CA PRO A 284 43.94 42.20 -2.66
C PRO A 284 44.32 41.85 -4.13
N VAL A 285 43.32 41.91 -5.04
CA VAL A 285 43.42 41.88 -6.53
C VAL A 285 43.76 40.48 -7.10
N THR A 286 43.16 39.93 -8.18
CA THR A 286 42.71 40.49 -9.48
C THR A 286 41.38 39.87 -9.98
N ALA A 287 40.72 40.53 -10.94
CA ALA A 287 39.47 40.07 -11.57
C ALA A 287 39.71 39.25 -12.86
N GLN A 288 38.79 38.33 -13.20
CA GLN A 288 38.46 38.03 -14.61
C GLN A 288 37.09 37.37 -14.86
N ALA A 289 36.51 37.78 -15.99
CA ALA A 289 35.51 37.09 -16.83
C ALA A 289 34.15 36.64 -16.24
N ALA A 290 33.08 37.29 -16.70
CA ALA A 290 31.70 36.89 -16.44
C ALA A 290 31.19 35.84 -17.44
N VAL A 291 30.41 34.87 -16.95
CA VAL A 291 29.51 34.03 -17.78
C VAL A 291 28.10 34.17 -17.20
N ARG A 292 27.14 34.62 -18.00
CA ARG A 292 25.73 34.78 -17.61
C ARG A 292 24.96 33.46 -17.76
N PRO A 293 24.31 32.93 -16.71
CA PRO A 293 23.15 32.08 -16.87
C PRO A 293 21.89 32.93 -17.14
N ARG A 294 20.99 32.42 -17.99
CA ARG A 294 19.74 33.10 -18.36
C ARG A 294 18.70 32.98 -17.25
N THR A 295 17.95 34.05 -17.02
CA THR A 295 16.83 34.10 -16.07
C THR A 295 15.66 33.21 -16.52
N GLY A 296 15.34 32.18 -15.73
CA GLY A 296 14.03 31.52 -15.72
C GLY A 296 13.16 32.11 -14.58
N PRO A 297 11.83 32.01 -14.64
CA PRO A 297 10.94 32.65 -13.68
C PRO A 297 11.02 32.02 -12.29
N SER A 298 10.97 32.88 -11.27
CA SER A 298 10.93 32.49 -9.86
C SER A 298 9.66 31.68 -9.55
N ALA A 299 9.84 30.40 -9.21
CA ALA A 299 8.82 29.60 -8.54
C ALA A 299 9.07 29.70 -7.02
N GLY A 300 8.04 30.08 -6.26
CA GLY A 300 8.14 30.27 -4.81
C GLY A 300 8.40 28.97 -4.04
N PRO A 301 8.62 29.04 -2.72
CA PRO A 301 8.89 27.87 -1.90
C PRO A 301 7.73 26.89 -1.98
N ALA A 302 8.03 25.65 -2.41
CA ALA A 302 7.06 24.57 -2.51
C ALA A 302 6.68 24.05 -1.11
N THR A 303 5.81 24.80 -0.42
CA THR A 303 5.17 24.38 0.82
C THR A 303 4.13 23.31 0.48
N ALA A 304 4.59 22.05 0.35
CA ALA A 304 3.77 20.90 -0.01
C ALA A 304 3.72 19.86 1.14
N VAL A 305 3.19 20.27 2.29
CA VAL A 305 2.64 19.35 3.29
C VAL A 305 1.13 19.54 3.27
N THR A 306 0.42 18.78 2.43
CA THR A 306 -1.04 18.86 2.34
C THR A 306 -1.65 17.55 1.85
N GLY A 307 -2.40 16.92 2.76
CA GLY A 307 -3.52 16.02 2.44
C GLY A 307 -3.16 14.59 2.09
N LEU A 308 -3.22 13.69 3.09
CA LEU A 308 -3.53 12.29 2.83
C LEU A 308 -4.87 12.23 2.11
N ARG A 309 -4.82 11.96 0.81
CA ARG A 309 -5.98 11.71 -0.06
C ARG A 309 -6.33 10.23 0.06
N PRO A 310 -7.61 9.86 0.28
CA PRO A 310 -7.98 8.44 0.29
C PRO A 310 -7.76 7.83 -1.09
N ALA A 311 -6.91 6.81 -1.16
CA ALA A 311 -6.64 6.05 -2.37
C ALA A 311 -7.77 5.00 -2.60
N PRO A 312 -8.26 4.82 -3.83
CA PRO A 312 -9.20 3.74 -4.16
C PRO A 312 -8.47 2.39 -4.32
N SER A 313 -9.09 1.32 -3.84
CA SER A 313 -8.47 0.00 -3.66
C SER A 313 -8.17 -0.74 -4.97
N GLY A 314 -6.91 -1.13 -5.15
CA GLY A 314 -6.43 -2.18 -6.08
C GLY A 314 -5.22 -2.89 -5.45
N PRO A 315 -4.95 -4.15 -5.82
CA PRO A 315 -4.80 -5.27 -4.85
C PRO A 315 -4.56 -4.81 -3.41
N GLY A 316 -5.65 -4.42 -2.75
CA GLY A 316 -5.63 -3.35 -1.76
C GLY A 316 -4.91 -3.66 -0.46
N LEU A 317 -4.28 -2.62 0.08
CA LEU A 317 -4.01 -2.49 1.52
C LEU A 317 -5.21 -3.00 2.35
N PRO A 318 -4.99 -3.75 3.45
CA PRO A 318 -6.08 -4.30 4.24
C PRO A 318 -7.01 -3.21 4.76
N ALA A 319 -8.32 -3.44 4.62
CA ALA A 319 -9.33 -2.44 4.97
C ALA A 319 -9.35 -2.13 6.47
N GLY A 320 -9.54 -0.84 6.80
CA GLY A 320 -9.60 -0.34 8.18
C GLY A 320 -8.30 0.36 8.61
N ARG A 321 -8.05 0.36 9.92
CA ARG A 321 -6.91 1.08 10.53
C ARG A 321 -5.59 0.37 10.22
N LEU A 322 -4.67 1.07 9.56
CA LEU A 322 -3.43 0.53 9.01
C LEU A 322 -2.26 1.52 9.13
N GLY A 323 -1.17 1.09 9.74
CA GLY A 323 0.12 1.76 9.62
C GLY A 323 0.96 1.15 8.49
N VAL A 324 1.62 1.98 7.70
CA VAL A 324 2.51 1.56 6.60
C VAL A 324 3.92 2.09 6.88
N GLY A 325 4.91 1.19 6.87
CA GLY A 325 6.32 1.55 7.08
C GLY A 325 6.99 2.14 5.84
N PRO A 326 8.18 2.75 5.97
CA PRO A 326 9.01 3.18 4.84
C PRO A 326 9.37 2.00 3.91
N ALA A 327 9.61 2.31 2.64
CA ALA A 327 10.19 1.38 1.68
C ALA A 327 11.67 1.16 2.00
N VAL A 328 12.06 -0.07 2.30
CA VAL A 328 13.41 -0.44 2.74
C VAL A 328 13.87 -1.75 2.09
N PRO A 329 15.18 -2.04 2.04
CA PRO A 329 15.68 -3.37 1.69
C PRO A 329 15.06 -4.44 2.62
N VAL A 330 14.87 -5.65 2.10
CA VAL A 330 14.20 -6.75 2.84
C VAL A 330 14.79 -7.03 4.23
N LEU A 331 16.10 -6.83 4.43
CA LEU A 331 16.76 -7.00 5.73
C LEU A 331 16.45 -5.90 6.77
N GLU A 332 16.01 -4.74 6.32
CA GLU A 332 15.60 -3.60 7.16
C GLU A 332 14.09 -3.61 7.46
N LEU A 333 13.33 -4.60 6.99
CA LEU A 333 11.91 -4.73 7.30
C LEU A 333 11.55 -4.70 8.80
N PRO A 334 12.38 -5.18 9.75
CA PRO A 334 12.14 -4.95 11.18
C PRO A 334 12.05 -3.47 11.60
N ARG A 335 12.83 -2.59 10.95
CA ARG A 335 12.73 -1.13 11.14
C ARG A 335 11.45 -0.60 10.52
N SER A 336 11.14 -1.00 9.28
CA SER A 336 9.90 -0.62 8.61
C SER A 336 8.66 -1.05 9.42
N TRP A 337 8.73 -2.22 10.08
CA TRP A 337 7.69 -2.74 10.98
C TRP A 337 7.54 -1.94 12.27
N ALA A 338 8.63 -1.56 12.92
CA ALA A 338 8.58 -0.68 14.09
C ALA A 338 7.93 0.67 13.74
N GLU A 339 8.36 1.28 12.62
CA GLU A 339 7.80 2.54 12.11
C GLU A 339 6.32 2.37 11.67
N ALA A 340 5.93 1.25 11.05
CA ALA A 340 4.54 0.94 10.72
C ALA A 340 3.65 0.81 11.97
N ARG A 341 4.13 0.16 13.04
CA ARG A 341 3.41 0.08 14.31
C ARG A 341 3.25 1.45 14.97
N THR A 342 4.25 2.33 14.86
CA THR A 342 4.12 3.73 15.28
C THR A 342 3.06 4.45 14.45
N ALA A 343 3.09 4.31 13.11
CA ALA A 343 2.12 4.93 12.22
C ALA A 343 0.67 4.47 12.47
N LEU A 344 0.47 3.18 12.77
CA LEU A 344 -0.84 2.63 13.15
C LEU A 344 -1.47 3.39 14.34
N ARG A 345 -0.68 3.87 15.30
CA ARG A 345 -1.18 4.60 16.47
C ARG A 345 -1.70 6.02 16.14
N PHE A 346 -1.34 6.57 14.99
CA PHE A 346 -1.88 7.85 14.48
C PHE A 346 -3.16 7.69 13.64
N THR A 347 -3.55 6.45 13.29
CA THR A 347 -4.75 6.17 12.50
C THR A 347 -6.04 6.47 13.27
N ALA A 348 -7.06 6.95 12.55
CA ALA A 348 -8.41 7.19 13.07
C ALA A 348 -9.36 6.05 12.68
N GLU A 349 -10.50 5.92 13.36
CA GLU A 349 -11.58 5.02 12.94
C GLU A 349 -12.25 5.47 11.63
N GLY A 350 -12.21 6.78 11.32
CA GLY A 350 -12.91 7.35 10.17
C GLY A 350 -14.40 7.62 10.43
N THR A 351 -14.83 7.56 11.69
CA THR A 351 -16.22 7.85 12.11
C THR A 351 -16.43 9.36 12.28
N PRO A 352 -17.68 9.87 12.32
CA PRO A 352 -17.93 11.29 12.65
C PRO A 352 -17.40 11.72 14.02
N GLN A 353 -17.28 10.77 14.96
CA GLN A 353 -16.79 10.94 16.33
C GLN A 353 -15.25 10.81 16.41
N ASP A 354 -14.64 10.02 15.53
CA ASP A 354 -13.19 9.95 15.32
C ASP A 354 -12.79 10.08 13.83
N PRO A 355 -12.87 11.30 13.30
CA PRO A 355 -12.52 11.58 11.91
C PRO A 355 -11.00 11.60 11.71
N GLY A 356 -10.56 11.07 10.56
CA GLY A 356 -9.17 11.14 10.11
C GLY A 356 -8.74 10.02 9.17
N PRO A 357 -7.44 9.97 8.84
CA PRO A 357 -6.88 8.92 8.01
C PRO A 357 -6.94 7.56 8.71
N GLN A 358 -7.53 6.56 8.05
CA GLN A 358 -7.49 5.15 8.47
C GLN A 358 -6.14 4.50 8.11
N VAL A 359 -5.54 4.91 7.00
CA VAL A 359 -4.17 4.51 6.58
C VAL A 359 -3.21 5.65 6.88
N VAL A 360 -2.07 5.38 7.50
CA VAL A 360 -1.01 6.38 7.78
C VAL A 360 0.35 5.79 7.38
N HIS A 361 1.11 6.53 6.57
CA HIS A 361 2.48 6.17 6.21
C HIS A 361 3.47 6.80 7.21
N ALA A 362 4.42 6.01 7.72
CA ALA A 362 5.38 6.48 8.72
C ALA A 362 6.27 7.62 8.21
N GLU A 363 6.64 7.58 6.93
CA GLU A 363 7.45 8.61 6.27
C GLU A 363 6.77 9.99 6.19
N GLU A 364 5.43 10.03 6.23
CA GLU A 364 4.65 11.29 6.23
C GLU A 364 4.56 11.95 7.63
N LEU A 365 4.84 11.21 8.71
CA LEU A 365 4.73 11.73 10.08
C LEU A 365 5.88 12.67 10.46
N GLY A 366 7.08 12.44 9.90
CA GLY A 366 8.29 13.17 10.25
C GLY A 366 8.49 13.28 11.77
N GLY A 367 8.81 14.48 12.26
CA GLY A 367 9.04 14.73 13.70
C GLY A 367 7.82 14.52 14.61
N ILE A 368 6.60 14.45 14.07
CA ILE A 368 5.38 14.18 14.87
C ILE A 368 5.38 12.74 15.40
N ALA A 369 6.06 11.81 14.73
CA ALA A 369 6.19 10.42 15.17
C ALA A 369 6.75 10.29 16.60
N LEU A 370 7.64 11.21 17.02
CA LEU A 370 8.24 11.24 18.36
C LEU A 370 7.21 11.37 19.50
N LEU A 371 6.00 11.88 19.22
CA LEU A 371 4.92 11.90 20.21
C LEU A 371 4.47 10.50 20.63
N ALA A 372 4.64 9.49 19.77
CA ALA A 372 4.24 8.12 20.08
C ALA A 372 5.08 7.50 21.21
N ASP A 373 6.34 7.88 21.33
CA ASP A 373 7.23 7.41 22.41
C ASP A 373 6.94 8.13 23.74
N LEU A 374 6.43 9.37 23.66
CA LEU A 374 6.09 10.20 24.83
C LEU A 374 4.69 9.91 25.40
N VAL A 375 3.71 9.60 24.55
CA VAL A 375 2.33 9.32 24.94
C VAL A 375 2.11 7.82 24.93
N ALA A 376 2.11 7.18 26.10
CA ALA A 376 1.86 5.74 26.20
C ALA A 376 0.36 5.40 26.01
N PRO A 377 0.02 4.23 25.44
CA PRO A 377 -1.36 3.71 25.42
C PRO A 377 -1.95 3.66 26.84
N GLY A 378 -3.16 4.18 27.03
CA GLY A 378 -3.83 4.21 28.35
C GLY A 378 -3.22 5.19 29.37
N SER A 379 -2.24 6.03 28.98
CA SER A 379 -1.74 7.11 29.83
C SER A 379 -2.81 8.17 30.11
N GLU A 380 -2.62 8.96 31.19
CA GLU A 380 -3.57 10.04 31.51
C GLU A 380 -3.61 11.05 30.35
N PRO A 381 -4.78 11.29 29.73
CA PRO A 381 -4.87 12.16 28.56
C PRO A 381 -4.45 13.59 28.93
N PRO A 382 -3.57 14.26 28.15
CA PRO A 382 -3.18 15.65 28.37
C PRO A 382 -4.37 16.61 28.54
N PRO A 383 -4.23 17.77 29.22
CA PRO A 383 -5.34 18.69 29.47
C PRO A 383 -6.07 19.12 28.19
N ASP A 384 -5.36 19.29 27.09
CA ASP A 384 -5.92 19.63 25.77
C ASP A 384 -6.79 18.50 25.20
N VAL A 385 -6.39 17.24 25.42
CA VAL A 385 -7.17 16.06 25.03
C VAL A 385 -8.41 15.96 25.90
N ARG A 386 -8.31 16.18 27.22
CA ARG A 386 -9.46 16.19 28.13
C ARG A 386 -10.47 17.28 27.78
N ALA A 387 -10.00 18.48 27.45
CA ALA A 387 -10.86 19.57 26.96
C ALA A 387 -11.56 19.20 25.65
N LEU A 388 -10.85 18.56 24.71
CA LEU A 388 -11.41 18.10 23.44
C LEU A 388 -12.50 17.03 23.64
N GLU A 389 -12.26 16.01 24.48
CA GLU A 389 -13.25 14.97 24.78
C GLU A 389 -14.47 15.54 25.53
N ALA A 390 -14.26 16.41 26.52
CA ALA A 390 -15.33 17.06 27.26
C ALA A 390 -16.18 17.99 26.37
N ALA A 391 -15.57 18.63 25.37
CA ALA A 391 -16.28 19.44 24.38
C ALA A 391 -17.02 18.56 23.35
N ALA A 392 -16.41 17.45 22.91
CA ALA A 392 -17.04 16.48 22.01
C ALA A 392 -18.29 15.82 22.63
N ALA A 393 -18.24 15.51 23.92
CA ALA A 393 -19.38 14.98 24.68
C ALA A 393 -20.57 15.97 24.75
N LYS A 394 -20.31 17.28 24.74
CA LYS A 394 -21.34 18.34 24.73
C LYS A 394 -21.87 18.63 23.32
N ALA A 395 -21.06 18.40 22.28
CA ALA A 395 -21.36 18.80 20.91
C ALA A 395 -20.96 17.70 19.90
N PRO A 396 -21.87 16.78 19.52
CA PRO A 396 -21.56 15.65 18.62
C PRO A 396 -21.04 16.04 17.23
N TRP A 397 -21.30 17.26 16.75
CA TRP A 397 -20.78 17.80 15.49
C TRP A 397 -19.32 18.30 15.58
N LEU A 398 -18.78 18.43 16.80
CA LEU A 398 -17.51 19.08 17.06
C LEU A 398 -16.30 18.32 16.51
N PRO A 399 -16.15 16.98 16.68
CA PRO A 399 -14.95 16.27 16.22
C PRO A 399 -14.72 16.42 14.70
N ALA A 400 -15.78 16.22 13.90
CA ALA A 400 -15.75 16.42 12.44
C ALA A 400 -15.35 17.85 12.06
N THR A 401 -15.88 18.85 12.79
CA THR A 401 -15.59 20.27 12.54
C THR A 401 -14.14 20.62 12.90
N LEU A 402 -13.65 20.16 14.06
CA LEU A 402 -12.28 20.37 14.51
C LEU A 402 -11.26 19.69 13.57
N HIS A 403 -11.53 18.45 13.17
CA HIS A 403 -10.65 17.74 12.24
C HIS A 403 -10.55 18.46 10.89
N ALA A 404 -11.66 18.89 10.29
CA ALA A 404 -11.65 19.60 9.02
C ALA A 404 -10.91 20.96 9.09
N VAL A 405 -10.96 21.65 10.23
CA VAL A 405 -10.21 22.90 10.47
C VAL A 405 -8.72 22.62 10.71
N ALA A 406 -8.38 21.47 11.31
CA ALA A 406 -6.99 21.04 11.52
C ALA A 406 -6.32 20.46 10.28
N SER A 407 -7.08 19.85 9.35
CA SER A 407 -6.58 19.16 8.16
C SER A 407 -6.60 20.00 6.87
N THR A 408 -7.19 21.20 6.89
CA THR A 408 -7.28 22.07 5.71
C THR A 408 -6.61 23.44 5.90
N GLY A 409 -6.03 23.97 4.83
CA GLY A 409 -5.35 25.29 4.86
C GLY A 409 -6.29 26.49 5.01
N SER A 410 -7.61 26.33 4.83
CA SER A 410 -8.57 27.45 4.90
C SER A 410 -9.93 27.05 5.45
N LEU A 411 -10.61 27.99 6.11
CA LEU A 411 -11.97 27.78 6.63
C LEU A 411 -13.00 27.50 5.52
N ARG A 412 -12.76 27.97 4.28
CA ARG A 412 -13.62 27.65 3.14
C ARG A 412 -13.48 26.19 2.72
N ALA A 413 -12.27 25.65 2.74
CA ALA A 413 -12.01 24.23 2.49
C ALA A 413 -12.59 23.35 3.61
N ALA A 414 -12.41 23.74 4.88
CA ALA A 414 -13.03 23.05 6.02
C ALA A 414 -14.56 22.99 5.90
N ALA A 415 -15.20 24.11 5.56
CA ALA A 415 -16.67 24.20 5.43
C ALA A 415 -17.19 23.28 4.31
N ALA A 416 -16.52 23.28 3.15
CA ALA A 416 -16.84 22.38 2.04
C ALA A 416 -16.63 20.90 2.42
N GLY A 417 -15.54 20.58 3.13
CA GLY A 417 -15.19 19.21 3.54
C GLY A 417 -16.19 18.57 4.51
N ILE A 418 -16.92 19.37 5.30
CA ILE A 418 -18.01 18.89 6.19
C ILE A 418 -19.41 19.27 5.69
N ASN A 419 -19.53 19.73 4.43
CA ASN A 419 -20.76 20.12 3.78
C ASN A 419 -21.63 21.13 4.57
N VAL A 420 -21.03 22.24 5.02
CA VAL A 420 -21.73 23.36 5.67
C VAL A 420 -21.44 24.71 4.99
N HIS A 421 -22.35 25.67 5.18
CA HIS A 421 -22.09 27.05 4.78
C HIS A 421 -20.98 27.68 5.63
N HIS A 422 -20.25 28.63 5.05
CA HIS A 422 -19.11 29.28 5.70
C HIS A 422 -19.51 30.04 6.98
N SER A 423 -20.68 30.69 7.01
CA SER A 423 -21.23 31.32 8.20
C SER A 423 -21.44 30.31 9.33
N THR A 424 -22.13 29.19 9.04
CA THR A 424 -22.35 28.09 9.99
C THR A 424 -21.04 27.51 10.55
N LEU A 425 -19.97 27.44 9.72
CA LEU A 425 -18.65 27.05 10.23
C LEU A 425 -18.08 28.10 11.20
N GLN A 426 -18.22 29.39 10.90
CA GLN A 426 -17.76 30.44 11.80
C GLN A 426 -18.49 30.41 13.14
N ASP A 427 -19.82 30.19 13.15
CA ASP A 427 -20.61 30.08 14.38
C ASP A 427 -20.19 28.86 15.22
N ARG A 428 -20.03 27.69 14.55
CA ARG A 428 -19.50 26.48 15.17
C ARG A 428 -18.10 26.69 15.75
N LEU A 429 -17.24 27.45 15.07
CA LEU A 429 -15.91 27.78 15.58
C LEU A 429 -15.96 28.67 16.81
N THR A 430 -16.80 29.71 16.83
CA THR A 430 -16.98 30.56 18.02
C THR A 430 -17.47 29.75 19.22
N HIS A 431 -18.40 28.82 19.00
CA HIS A 431 -18.85 27.90 20.05
C HIS A 431 -17.75 26.90 20.49
N ALA A 432 -16.98 26.36 19.54
CA ALA A 432 -15.85 25.48 19.82
C ALA A 432 -14.75 26.18 20.64
N GLU A 433 -14.40 27.42 20.31
CA GLU A 433 -13.43 28.25 21.03
C GLU A 433 -13.89 28.48 22.49
N HIS A 434 -15.19 28.68 22.72
CA HIS A 434 -15.77 28.78 24.06
C HIS A 434 -15.74 27.44 24.85
N LEU A 435 -16.03 26.31 24.19
CA LEU A 435 -15.99 24.99 24.84
C LEU A 435 -14.57 24.51 25.19
N LEU A 436 -13.59 24.82 24.34
CA LEU A 436 -12.19 24.42 24.52
C LEU A 436 -11.40 25.38 25.42
N GLY A 437 -11.76 26.67 25.42
CA GLY A 437 -11.04 27.70 26.18
C GLY A 437 -9.77 28.21 25.48
N TRP A 438 -9.62 28.00 24.18
CA TRP A 438 -8.53 28.59 23.38
C TRP A 438 -8.97 28.91 21.95
N PRO A 439 -8.37 29.92 21.29
CA PRO A 439 -8.70 30.28 19.91
C PRO A 439 -8.26 29.20 18.93
N LEU A 440 -9.08 28.91 17.91
CA LEU A 440 -8.82 27.98 16.81
C LEU A 440 -8.51 28.72 15.50
N ARG A 441 -8.78 30.02 15.45
CA ARG A 441 -8.52 30.86 14.28
C ARG A 441 -7.03 31.24 14.13
N THR A 442 -6.24 31.21 15.20
CA THR A 442 -4.80 31.56 15.20
C THR A 442 -3.92 30.37 14.78
N PRO A 443 -2.72 30.60 14.21
CA PRO A 443 -1.79 29.52 13.86
C PRO A 443 -1.40 28.65 15.07
N GLN A 444 -1.08 29.29 16.21
CA GLN A 444 -0.77 28.61 17.47
C GLN A 444 -1.92 27.74 17.96
N GLY A 445 -3.15 28.24 17.85
CA GLY A 445 -4.37 27.52 18.21
C GLY A 445 -4.63 26.29 17.36
N ARG A 446 -4.37 26.38 16.05
CA ARG A 446 -4.46 25.23 15.13
C ARG A 446 -3.37 24.19 15.38
N LEU A 447 -2.12 24.62 15.64
CA LEU A 447 -1.04 23.71 16.02
C LEU A 447 -1.39 22.95 17.31
N ARG A 448 -1.88 23.66 18.34
CA ARG A 448 -2.38 23.05 19.58
C ARG A 448 -3.48 22.03 19.31
N LEU A 449 -4.45 22.35 18.45
CA LEU A 449 -5.52 21.42 18.04
C LEU A 449 -4.98 20.19 17.30
N GLN A 450 -4.04 20.36 16.37
CA GLN A 450 -3.41 19.26 15.63
C GLN A 450 -2.68 18.31 16.59
N LEU A 451 -1.90 18.84 17.54
CA LEU A 451 -1.23 18.06 18.57
C LEU A 451 -2.23 17.35 19.49
N ALA A 452 -3.29 18.03 19.93
CA ALA A 452 -4.35 17.42 20.75
C ALA A 452 -5.04 16.26 20.02
N LEU A 453 -5.38 16.42 18.74
CA LEU A 453 -5.96 15.35 17.91
C LEU A 453 -5.01 14.16 17.71
N ALA A 454 -3.70 14.41 17.56
CA ALA A 454 -2.69 13.35 17.48
C ALA A 454 -2.56 12.59 18.82
N MET A 455 -2.38 13.32 19.93
CA MET A 455 -2.26 12.73 21.27
C MET A 455 -3.53 11.95 21.69
N ARG A 456 -4.72 12.41 21.29
CA ARG A 456 -6.00 11.70 21.47
C ARG A 456 -5.99 10.30 20.86
N ARG A 457 -5.30 10.10 19.73
CA ARG A 457 -5.18 8.77 19.08
C ARG A 457 -4.08 7.93 19.72
N LEU A 458 -2.95 8.55 20.04
CA LEU A 458 -1.79 7.88 20.67
C LEU A 458 -2.08 7.34 22.08
N ALA A 459 -2.93 8.03 22.85
CA ALA A 459 -3.31 7.66 24.21
C ALA A 459 -4.34 6.50 24.28
N ARG A 460 -4.86 6.03 23.14
CA ARG A 460 -5.80 4.90 23.12
C ARG A 460 -5.10 3.60 23.51
N PRO A 461 -5.80 2.67 24.16
CA PRO A 461 -5.31 1.32 24.40
C PRO A 461 -5.10 0.54 23.09
#